data_AF-A0A7H4N6Q3-F1
#
_entry.id   AF-A0A7H4N6Q3-F1
#
_cell.length_a   1.000
_cell.length_b   1.000
_cell.length_c   1.000
_cell.angle_alpha   90.00
_cell.angle_beta   90.00
_cell.angle_gamma   90.00
#
_symmetry.space_group_name_H-M   'P 1'
#
loop_
_entity.id
_entity.type
_entity.pdbx_description
1 polymer ?
#
loop_
_entity_poly.entity_id
_entity_poly.type
_entity_poly.pdbx_seq_one_letter_code
_entity_poly.pdbx_strand_id
1 'polypeptide(L)'
;MDKFRVESKKITSYGMFLKEPPRPPSRGGNTGALHSHVLEIEGEKFSFLALGSQQWVFKSDNVSFEYKIENGYKKHNQRHHCHN
;
A
#
# COMPACT_ATOMS: atom_id res chain seq x y z
N MET A 1 21.73 5.10 -2.21
CA MET A 1 20.38 4.51 -2.31
C MET A 1 19.43 5.65 -2.60
N ASP A 2 18.88 5.69 -3.81
CA ASP A 2 18.02 6.79 -4.22
C ASP A 2 16.66 6.66 -3.56
N LYS A 3 16.23 7.75 -2.91
CA LYS A 3 14.91 7.90 -2.34
C LYS A 3 14.12 8.85 -3.23
N PHE A 4 12.95 8.40 -3.64
CA PHE A 4 12.02 9.17 -4.44
C PHE A 4 10.81 9.55 -3.61
N ARG A 5 10.03 10.51 -4.10
CA ARG A 5 8.89 11.05 -3.35
C ARG A 5 7.71 11.31 -4.27
N VAL A 6 6.53 10.97 -3.77
CA VAL A 6 5.24 11.36 -4.33
C VAL A 6 4.67 12.46 -3.43
N GLU A 7 4.20 13.56 -4.02
CA GLU A 7 3.61 14.67 -3.28
C GLU A 7 2.23 15.03 -3.80
N SER A 8 1.25 15.01 -2.89
CA SER A 8 -0.13 15.45 -3.08
C SER A 8 -0.80 14.91 -4.36
N LYS A 9 -0.64 13.61 -4.62
CA LYS A 9 -1.25 12.94 -5.78
C LYS A 9 -2.51 12.18 -5.39
N LYS A 10 -3.46 12.08 -6.32
CA LYS A 10 -4.62 11.18 -6.17
C LYS A 10 -4.28 9.78 -6.63
N ILE A 11 -4.88 8.79 -5.98
CA ILE A 11 -4.80 7.40 -6.44
C ILE A 11 -5.88 7.12 -7.49
N THR A 12 -5.52 6.32 -8.49
CA THR A 12 -6.44 5.78 -9.49
C THR A 12 -7.11 4.50 -8.97
N SER A 13 -6.35 3.65 -8.30
CA SER A 13 -6.84 2.39 -7.73
C SER A 13 -6.09 2.02 -6.44
N TYR A 14 -6.76 1.22 -5.60
CA TYR A 14 -6.20 0.61 -4.41
C TYR A 14 -6.48 -0.89 -4.47
N GLY A 15 -5.43 -1.69 -4.36
CA GLY A 15 -5.49 -3.15 -4.37
C GLY A 15 -4.82 -3.73 -3.14
N MET A 16 -5.24 -4.92 -2.75
CA MET A 16 -4.73 -5.62 -1.59
C MET A 16 -4.65 -7.10 -1.87
N PHE A 17 -3.48 -7.69 -1.61
CA PHE A 17 -3.20 -9.08 -1.91
C PHE A 17 -2.63 -9.77 -0.69
N LEU A 18 -3.25 -10.88 -0.28
CA LEU A 18 -2.74 -11.71 0.81
C LEU A 18 -1.34 -12.24 0.47
N LYS A 19 -0.38 -12.05 1.37
CA LYS A 19 1.01 -12.51 1.19
C LYS A 19 1.36 -13.74 2.01
N GLU A 20 0.52 -14.11 2.96
CA GLU A 20 0.64 -15.32 3.75
C GLU A 20 -0.34 -16.40 3.28
N PRO A 21 -0.09 -17.68 3.60
CA PRO A 21 -1.10 -18.72 3.40
C PRO A 21 -2.42 -18.36 4.11
N PRO A 22 -3.58 -18.68 3.49
CA PRO A 22 -4.88 -18.44 4.11
C PRO A 22 -4.98 -19.06 5.51
N ARG A 23 -5.45 -18.27 6.47
CA ARG A 23 -5.60 -18.69 7.87
C ARG A 23 -7.06 -19.03 8.17
N PRO A 24 -7.34 -20.10 8.93
CA PRO A 24 -8.69 -20.40 9.35
C PRO A 24 -9.24 -19.32 10.30
N PRO A 25 -10.58 -19.16 10.41
CA PRO A 25 -11.21 -18.19 11.31
C PRO A 25 -10.74 -18.33 12.77
N SER A 26 -10.48 -19.56 13.22
CA SER A 26 -9.96 -19.86 14.56
C SER A 26 -8.57 -19.29 14.86
N ARG A 27 -7.83 -18.83 13.84
CA ARG A 27 -6.53 -18.17 13.95
C ARG A 27 -6.59 -16.67 13.59
N GLY A 28 -7.75 -16.06 13.82
CA GLY A 28 -7.99 -14.64 13.51
C GLY A 28 -8.30 -14.35 12.04
N GLY A 29 -8.47 -15.39 11.22
CA GLY A 29 -8.79 -15.27 9.80
C GLY A 29 -7.74 -14.50 8.99
N ASN A 30 -8.11 -14.15 7.76
CA ASN A 30 -7.24 -13.38 6.86
C ASN A 30 -7.27 -11.88 7.15
N THR A 31 -8.28 -11.36 7.85
CA THR A 31 -8.41 -9.93 8.12
C THR A 31 -7.20 -9.35 8.85
N GLY A 32 -6.54 -10.13 9.72
CA GLY A 32 -5.32 -9.73 10.43
C GLY A 32 -4.02 -10.22 9.76
N ALA A 33 -4.09 -10.70 8.52
CA ALA A 33 -2.93 -11.26 7.84
C ALA A 33 -2.00 -10.22 7.23
N LEU A 34 -0.79 -10.65 6.86
CA LEU A 34 0.12 -9.80 6.10
C LEU A 34 -0.40 -9.67 4.66
N HIS A 35 -0.63 -8.44 4.23
CA HIS A 35 -1.03 -8.12 2.88
C HIS A 35 0.00 -7.22 2.20
N SER A 36 0.06 -7.35 0.88
CA SER A 36 0.66 -6.37 -0.01
C SER A 36 -0.43 -5.41 -0.44
N HIS A 37 -0.29 -4.17 -0.01
CA HIS A 37 -1.14 -3.07 -0.40
C HIS A 37 -0.50 -2.38 -1.59
N VAL A 38 -1.30 -2.15 -2.63
CA VAL A 38 -0.85 -1.62 -3.91
C VAL A 38 -1.67 -0.39 -4.24
N LEU A 39 -1.00 0.74 -4.44
CA LEU A 39 -1.60 1.97 -4.91
C LEU A 39 -1.20 2.17 -6.37
N GLU A 40 -2.14 2.61 -7.19
CA GLU A 40 -1.88 3.04 -8.54
C GLU A 40 -2.04 4.55 -8.65
N ILE A 41 -1.02 5.23 -9.15
CA ILE A 41 -1.00 6.69 -9.34
C ILE A 41 -0.44 6.94 -10.73
N GLU A 42 -1.22 7.59 -11.61
CA GLU A 42 -0.77 7.98 -12.96
C GLU A 42 -0.22 6.80 -13.79
N GLY A 43 -0.79 5.60 -13.61
CA GLY A 43 -0.36 4.36 -14.29
C GLY A 43 0.84 3.66 -13.65
N GLU A 44 1.43 4.24 -12.59
CA GLU A 44 2.52 3.63 -11.83
C GLU A 44 2.00 2.91 -10.59
N LYS A 45 2.59 1.75 -10.29
CA LYS A 45 2.24 0.94 -9.11
C LYS A 45 3.26 1.11 -8.00
N PHE A 46 2.74 1.43 -6.82
CA PHE A 46 3.48 1.55 -5.58
C PHE A 46 2.96 0.50 -4.60
N SER A 47 3.84 -0.11 -3.81
CA SER A 47 3.40 -1.15 -2.88
C SER A 47 4.08 -1.08 -1.53
N PHE A 48 3.40 -1.62 -0.52
CA PHE A 48 3.94 -1.81 0.81
C PHE A 48 3.32 -3.03 1.47
N LEU A 49 4.04 -3.56 2.47
CA LEU A 49 3.56 -4.67 3.28
C LEU A 49 3.03 -4.13 4.60
N ALA A 50 1.84 -4.57 4.98
CA ALA A 50 1.25 -4.24 6.26
C ALA A 50 0.37 -5.39 6.76
N LEU A 51 0.24 -5.48 8.09
CA LEU A 51 -0.74 -6.37 8.69
C LEU A 51 -2.12 -5.73 8.58
N GLY A 52 -3.12 -6.57 8.39
CA GLY A 52 -4.50 -6.14 8.31
C GLY A 52 -5.00 -6.03 6.88
N SER A 53 -6.30 -6.26 6.68
CA SER A 53 -6.96 -6.09 5.40
C SER A 53 -7.66 -4.73 5.26
N GLN A 54 -7.17 -3.71 5.99
CA GLN A 54 -7.76 -2.39 6.01
C GLN A 54 -7.31 -1.58 4.80
N GLN A 55 -8.24 -0.85 4.19
CA GLN A 55 -7.92 0.19 3.22
C GLN A 55 -7.69 1.51 3.95
N TRP A 56 -6.53 2.13 3.71
CA TRP A 56 -6.14 3.40 4.34
C TRP A 56 -6.23 4.63 3.42
N VAL A 57 -6.36 4.41 2.12
CA VAL A 57 -6.39 5.49 1.12
C VAL A 57 -7.57 5.28 0.19
N PHE A 58 -8.34 6.33 -0.04
CA PHE A 58 -9.47 6.36 -0.95
C PHE A 58 -9.16 7.26 -2.16
N LYS A 59 -9.94 7.12 -3.24
CA LYS A 59 -9.75 7.91 -4.48
C LYS A 59 -9.95 9.42 -4.28
N SER A 60 -10.71 9.79 -3.25
CA SER A 60 -10.88 11.18 -2.83
C SER A 60 -9.59 11.80 -2.31
N ASP A 61 -8.71 11.00 -1.73
CA ASP A 61 -7.61 11.47 -0.90
C ASP A 61 -6.43 11.93 -1.77
N ASN A 62 -5.70 12.92 -1.27
CA ASN A 62 -4.37 13.24 -1.78
C ASN A 62 -3.32 12.58 -0.88
N VAL A 63 -2.37 11.86 -1.48
CA VAL A 63 -1.31 11.15 -0.77
C VAL A 63 0.06 11.74 -1.06
N SER A 64 0.88 11.76 0.00
CA SER A 64 2.31 12.06 -0.07
C SER A 64 3.09 10.97 0.67
N PHE A 65 4.12 10.42 0.03
CA PHE A 65 4.97 9.39 0.62
C PHE A 65 6.34 9.29 -0.07
N GLU A 66 7.31 8.75 0.65
CA GLU A 66 8.63 8.42 0.13
C GLU A 66 8.69 6.96 -0.29
N TYR A 67 9.36 6.68 -1.41
CA TYR A 67 9.54 5.33 -1.92
C TYR A 67 10.98 5.08 -2.37
N LYS A 68 11.34 3.81 -2.41
CA LYS A 68 12.59 3.29 -2.96
C LYS A 68 12.27 2.25 -4.03
N ILE A 69 13.18 2.06 -4.97
CA ILE A 69 13.08 1.00 -5.97
C ILE A 69 13.91 -0.18 -5.47
N GLU A 70 13.27 -1.33 -5.27
CA GLU A 70 13.91 -2.58 -4.90
C GLU A 70 13.55 -3.66 -5.92
N ASN A 71 14.54 -4.22 -6.61
CA ASN A 71 14.34 -5.27 -7.62
C ASN A 71 13.30 -4.88 -8.70
N GLY A 72 13.26 -3.61 -9.10
CA GLY A 72 12.30 -3.07 -10.07
C GLY A 72 10.93 -2.70 -9.50
N TYR A 73 10.68 -2.94 -8.20
CA TYR A 73 9.43 -2.59 -7.53
C TYR A 73 9.53 -1.29 -6.74
N LYS A 74 8.56 -0.38 -6.90
CA LYS A 74 8.46 0.84 -6.10
C LYS A 74 7.82 0.52 -4.76
N LYS A 75 8.63 0.54 -3.70
CA LYS A 75 8.20 0.28 -2.32
C LYS A 75 8.25 1.53 -1.48
N HIS A 76 7.15 1.82 -0.77
CA HIS A 76 7.12 2.91 0.20
C HIS A 76 6.86 2.38 1.60
N ASN A 77 7.10 3.22 2.61
CA ASN A 77 6.73 2.92 3.99
C ASN A 77 5.26 3.30 4.23
N GLN A 78 4.58 2.57 5.11
CA GLN A 78 3.15 2.76 5.43
C GLN A 78 2.79 4.14 6.01
N ARG A 79 3.77 4.99 6.35
CA ARG A 79 3.52 6.35 6.83
C ARG A 79 3.07 7.24 5.66
N HIS A 80 1.77 7.29 5.45
CA HIS A 80 1.13 8.22 4.53
C HIS A 80 0.59 9.42 5.29
N HIS A 81 0.81 10.61 4.75
CA HIS A 81 0.00 11.77 5.09
C HIS A 81 -1.13 11.85 4.07
N CYS A 82 -2.34 11.48 4.48
CA CYS A 82 -3.56 11.69 3.70
C CYS A 82 -4.19 13.00 4.18
N HIS A 83 -4.42 13.93 3.26
CA HIS A 83 -5.23 15.12 3.51
C HIS A 83 -6.55 14.99 2.75
N ASN A 84 -7.66 15.22 3.45
CA ASN A 84 -9.01 15.31 2.87
C ASN A 84 -9.26 16.69 2.27
#